data_AF-A0A9E1P791-F1
#
_entry.id   AF-A0A9E1P791-F1
#
_cell.length_a   1.000
_cell.length_b   1.000
_cell.length_c   1.000
_cell.angle_alpha   90.00
_cell.angle_beta   90.00
_cell.angle_gamma   90.00
#
_symmetry.space_group_name_H-M   'P 1'
#
loop_
_entity.id
_entity.type
_entity.pdbx_description
1 polymer ?
#
loop_
_entity_poly.entity_id
_entity_poly.type
_entity_poly.pdbx_seq_one_letter_code
_entity_poly.pdbx_strand_id
1 'polypeptide(L)' 'ITSKAGVKKVTSMITEGDPADVILNTAVNCKADMIILGSRGLSDFKGLLFGSVSHKVSGQADCTCVTVK' A
#
# COMPACT_ATOMS: atom_id res chain seq x y z
N ILE A 1 17.47 -7.99 4.26
CA ILE A 1 16.91 -6.69 4.72
C ILE A 1 15.92 -6.92 5.87
N THR A 2 14.96 -7.84 5.72
CA THR A 2 13.89 -8.11 6.69
C THR A 2 14.35 -8.64 8.06
N SER A 3 15.33 -9.54 8.10
CA SER A 3 15.86 -10.07 9.38
C SER A 3 16.54 -9.02 10.26
N LYS A 4 17.17 -7.99 9.67
CA LYS A 4 17.79 -6.87 10.39
C LYS A 4 16.75 -5.90 10.98
N ALA A 5 15.53 -5.88 10.44
CA ALA A 5 14.42 -5.08 10.93
C ALA A 5 13.55 -5.80 11.98
N GLY A 6 13.97 -6.99 12.44
CA GLY A 6 13.22 -7.77 13.44
C GLY A 6 12.02 -8.56 12.89
N VAL A 7 11.83 -8.59 11.57
CA VAL A 7 10.69 -9.30 10.94
C VAL A 7 11.03 -10.79 10.79
N LYS A 8 10.26 -11.65 11.45
CA LYS A 8 10.48 -13.11 11.49
C LYS A 8 9.85 -13.89 10.34
N LYS A 9 8.69 -13.43 9.84
CA LYS A 9 7.94 -14.08 8.76
C LYS A 9 7.60 -13.07 7.68
N VAL A 10 7.88 -13.44 6.43
CA VAL A 10 7.64 -12.60 5.26
C VAL A 10 7.03 -13.46 4.17
N THR A 11 6.00 -12.94 3.52
CA THR A 11 5.39 -13.54 2.34
C THR A 11 5.35 -12.48 1.26
N SER A 12 5.78 -12.84 0.06
CA SER A 12 5.72 -11.99 -1.13
C SER A 12 4.64 -12.51 -2.07
N MET A 13 3.92 -11.60 -2.71
CA MET A 13 2.91 -11.92 -3.71
C MET A 13 3.14 -11.04 -4.94
N ILE A 14 2.95 -11.63 -6.12
CA ILE A 14 2.88 -10.92 -7.40
C ILE A 14 1.47 -11.17 -7.93
N THR A 15 0.82 -10.12 -8.39
CA THR A 15 -0.57 -10.15 -8.85
C THR A 15 -0.79 -9.06 -9.88
N GLU A 16 -1.82 -9.22 -10.70
CA GLU A 16 -2.18 -8.32 -11.80
C GLU A 16 -3.55 -7.68 -11.53
N GLY A 17 -3.79 -6.50 -12.11
CA GLY A 17 -5.04 -5.73 -11.97
C GLY A 17 -4.80 -4.25 -11.65
N ASP A 18 -5.88 -3.53 -11.31
CA ASP A 18 -5.77 -2.17 -10.78
C ASP A 18 -5.05 -2.20 -9.41
N PRO A 19 -3.94 -1.47 -9.23
CA PRO A 19 -3.12 -1.59 -8.03
C PRO A 19 -3.88 -1.33 -6.74
N ALA A 20 -4.76 -0.33 -6.71
CA ALA A 20 -5.47 0.01 -5.49
C ALA A 20 -6.51 -1.06 -5.15
N ASP A 21 -7.28 -1.51 -6.13
CA ASP A 21 -8.31 -2.55 -5.93
C ASP A 21 -7.68 -3.86 -5.46
N VAL A 22 -6.54 -4.22 -6.06
CA VAL A 22 -5.80 -5.43 -5.68
C VAL A 22 -5.22 -5.33 -4.27
N ILE A 23 -4.67 -4.18 -3.87
CA ILE A 23 -4.17 -3.95 -2.50
C ILE A 23 -5.33 -4.06 -1.49
N LEU A 24 -6.46 -3.40 -1.75
CA LEU A 24 -7.64 -3.40 -0.89
C LEU A 24 -8.20 -4.82 -0.71
N ASN A 25 -8.41 -5.54 -1.81
CA ASN A 25 -8.90 -6.92 -1.78
C ASN A 25 -7.92 -7.86 -1.06
N THR A 26 -6.61 -7.67 -1.26
CA THR A 26 -5.59 -8.46 -0.56
C THR A 26 -5.63 -8.21 0.93
N ALA A 27 -5.78 -6.96 1.37
CA ALA A 27 -5.90 -6.61 2.78
C ALA A 27 -7.12 -7.30 3.44
N VAL A 28 -8.27 -7.31 2.75
CA VAL A 28 -9.47 -8.04 3.21
C VAL A 28 -9.22 -9.54 3.30
N ASN A 29 -8.67 -10.15 2.24
CA ASN A 29 -8.43 -11.59 2.17
C ASN A 29 -7.40 -12.06 3.22
N CYS A 30 -6.38 -11.24 3.49
CA CYS A 30 -5.36 -11.52 4.49
C CYS A 30 -5.80 -11.14 5.92
N LYS A 31 -6.95 -10.47 6.09
CA LYS A 31 -7.39 -9.87 7.35
C LYS A 31 -6.31 -8.96 7.95
N ALA A 32 -5.76 -8.09 7.12
CA ALA A 32 -4.67 -7.20 7.52
C ALA A 32 -5.17 -6.12 8.49
N ASP A 33 -4.46 -5.91 9.59
CA ASP A 33 -4.74 -4.80 10.53
C ASP A 33 -4.22 -3.45 10.02
N MET A 34 -3.23 -3.48 9.10
CA MET A 34 -2.57 -2.28 8.57
C MET A 34 -2.03 -2.50 7.16
N ILE A 35 -2.12 -1.45 6.33
CA ILE A 35 -1.44 -1.33 5.04
C ILE A 35 -0.37 -0.24 5.14
N ILE A 36 0.86 -0.57 4.72
CA ILE A 36 1.97 0.39 4.63
C ILE A 36 2.30 0.62 3.16
N LEU A 37 2.26 1.88 2.72
CA LEU A 37 2.56 2.28 1.35
C LEU A 37 3.71 3.28 1.33
N GLY A 38 4.58 3.17 0.33
CA GLY A 38 5.57 4.21 0.07
C GLY A 38 4.93 5.44 -0.58
N SER A 39 5.39 6.62 -0.22
CA SER A 39 5.21 7.82 -1.03
C SER A 39 6.33 7.87 -2.06
N ARG A 40 5.98 7.77 -3.34
CA ARG A 40 6.91 8.23 -4.39
C ARG A 40 6.95 9.75 -4.31
N GLY A 41 8.13 10.35 -4.39
CA GLY A 41 8.32 11.81 -4.38
C GLY A 41 7.62 12.48 -5.56
N LEU A 42 6.31 12.70 -5.45
CA LEU A 42 5.49 13.47 -6.37
C LEU A 42 5.60 14.96 -5.98
N SER A 43 6.79 15.53 -6.18
CA SER A 43 6.95 16.98 -6.25
C SER A 43 6.35 17.56 -7.53
N ASP A 44 5.95 16.72 -8.48
CA ASP A 44 5.34 17.15 -9.73
C ASP A 44 3.82 17.15 -9.59
N PHE A 45 3.23 18.36 -9.62
CA PHE A 45 1.81 18.71 -9.74
C PHE A 45 0.91 17.71 -10.51
N LYS A 46 1.46 16.94 -11.45
CA LYS A 46 0.78 15.85 -12.19
C LYS A 46 0.22 14.75 -11.28
N GLY A 47 0.90 14.43 -10.18
CA GLY A 47 0.47 13.41 -9.24
C GLY A 47 -0.77 13.75 -8.41
N LEU A 48 -0.99 15.05 -8.18
CA LEU A 48 -2.15 15.56 -7.47
C LEU A 48 -3.39 15.57 -8.38
N LEU A 49 -3.20 15.81 -9.68
CA LEU A 49 -4.29 15.90 -10.68
C LEU A 49 -4.89 14.54 -11.06
N PHE A 50 -4.11 13.45 -11.04
CA PHE A 50 -4.56 12.12 -11.44
C PHE A 50 -4.83 11.18 -10.25
N GLY A 51 -4.66 11.66 -9.02
CA GLY A 51 -4.67 10.82 -7.83
C GLY A 51 -3.45 9.87 -7.78
N SER A 52 -3.21 9.28 -6.62
CA SER A 52 -2.15 8.27 -6.44
C SER A 52 -2.72 6.99 -5.85
N VAL A 53 -2.04 5.86 -6.07
CA VAL A 53 -2.41 4.57 -5.47
C VAL A 53 -2.51 4.71 -3.95
N SER A 54 -1.50 5.34 -3.33
CA SER A 54 -1.50 5.56 -1.88
C SER A 54 -2.70 6.39 -1.41
N HIS A 55 -3.14 7.37 -2.21
CA HIS A 55 -4.33 8.16 -1.92
C HIS A 55 -5.62 7.35 -2.06
N LYS A 56 -5.80 6.61 -3.16
CA LYS A 56 -6.97 5.76 -3.40
C LYS A 56 -7.11 4.69 -2.31
N VAL A 57 -6.02 4.01 -1.96
CA VAL A 57 -6.03 2.98 -0.90
C VAL A 57 -6.34 3.59 0.46
N SER A 58 -5.70 4.71 0.83
CA SER A 58 -5.95 5.36 2.14
C SER A 58 -7.39 5.84 2.29
N GLY A 59 -8.06 6.20 1.20
CA GLY A 59 -9.45 6.64 1.20
C GLY A 59 -10.49 5.51 1.22
N GLN A 60 -10.09 4.27 0.98
CA GLN A 60 -11.02 3.13 0.78
C GLN A 60 -10.70 1.91 1.68
N ALA A 61 -9.57 1.89 2.37
CA ALA A 61 -9.19 0.74 3.19
C ALA A 61 -10.06 0.63 4.45
N ASP A 62 -10.46 -0.60 4.77
CA ASP A 62 -11.17 -0.95 6.00
C ASP A 62 -10.23 -1.09 7.23
N CYS A 63 -8.94 -0.86 7.05
CA CYS A 63 -7.92 -0.99 8.08
C CYS A 63 -6.99 0.25 8.09
N THR A 64 -6.09 0.31 9.08
CA THR A 64 -5.18 1.45 9.21
C THR A 64 -4.26 1.58 7.99
N CYS A 65 -4.15 2.77 7.41
CA CYS A 65 -3.21 3.07 6.34
C CYS A 65 -2.09 3.99 6.82
N VAL A 66 -0.84 3.62 6.53
CA VAL A 66 0.34 4.44 6.82
C VAL A 66 1.10 4.69 5.52
N THR A 67 1.37 5.96 5.22
CA THR A 67 2.24 6.35 4.11
C THR A 67 3.62 6.74 4.64
N VAL A 68 4.68 6.13 4.11
CA VAL A 68 6.08 6.37 4.52
C VAL A 68 6.91 6.94 3.39
N LYS A 69 7.89 7.79 3.71
CA LYS A 69 8.87 8.35 2.76
C LYS A 69 10.09 7.46 2.61
#